data_AF-A0A9D1LE25-F1
#
_entry.id   AF-A0A9D1LE25-F1
#
_cell.length_a   1.000
_cell.length_b   1.000
_cell.length_c   1.000
_cell.angle_alpha   90.00
_cell.angle_beta   90.00
_cell.angle_gamma   90.00
#
_symmetry.space_group_name_H-M   'P 1'
#
loop_
_entity.id
_entity.type
_entity.pdbx_description
1 polymer ?
#
loop_
_entity_poly.entity_id
_entity_poly.type
_entity_poly.pdbx_seq_one_letter_code
_entity_poly.pdbx_strand_id
1 'polypeptide(L)'
;MENNYIDYIEHALQSAPDKNGTLYRYKRRVLDQMTARAAEVTHAGLRDDKVLTDLLISEFPDLSDGYARFCAEDRKERRKKLVNKVMLFGTPALAVLLLVLFLSVSFLTDAWRLTWLIFADGFLLWAVFLLGVGVARFTAMRRLMHPIARVLLALAVMCADTAVFLVVLMFTGLSAAWVIFPAGVVGILLADAVYAQVTRQKLRIVNYLVYIPVAATMLFVVLGGLHLLPWSPGWLLVPLAVLVDLILAVAVISNNAKYKYDPEVEQAWDEN
;
A
#
# COMPACT_ATOMS: atom_id res chain seq x y z
N MET A 1 16.03 47.19 -7.02
CA MET A 1 15.56 45.91 -7.59
C MET A 1 15.56 44.74 -6.59
N GLU A 2 16.59 44.51 -5.78
CA GLU A 2 16.71 43.25 -4.99
C GLU A 2 15.78 43.10 -3.76
N ASN A 3 15.42 44.18 -3.06
CA ASN A 3 14.86 44.03 -1.70
C ASN A 3 13.35 43.68 -1.64
N ASN A 4 12.53 44.05 -2.63
CA ASN A 4 11.07 44.05 -2.45
C ASN A 4 10.43 42.64 -2.53
N TYR A 5 10.95 41.76 -3.39
CA TYR A 5 10.48 40.38 -3.51
C TYR A 5 11.00 39.48 -2.39
N ILE A 6 12.22 39.74 -1.92
CA ILE A 6 12.83 39.01 -0.81
C ILE A 6 12.00 39.23 0.45
N ASP A 7 11.60 40.48 0.72
CA ASP A 7 10.73 40.83 1.84
C ASP A 7 9.34 40.18 1.71
N TYR A 8 8.78 40.13 0.51
CA TYR A 8 7.52 39.42 0.24
C TYR A 8 7.62 37.90 0.52
N ILE A 9 8.67 37.23 0.03
CA ILE A 9 8.90 35.80 0.28
C ILE A 9 9.09 35.54 1.78
N GLU A 10 9.84 36.40 2.47
CA GLU A 10 10.13 36.26 3.89
C GLU A 10 8.87 36.43 4.73
N HIS A 11 8.04 37.44 4.42
CA HIS A 11 6.78 37.71 5.09
C HIS A 11 5.73 36.61 4.81
N ALA A 12 5.59 36.17 3.56
CA ALA A 12 4.63 35.13 3.18
C ALA A 12 4.94 33.76 3.80
N LEU A 13 6.22 33.49 4.10
CA LEU A 13 6.68 32.22 4.67
C LEU A 13 7.12 32.32 6.14
N GLN A 14 6.88 33.44 6.81
CA GLN A 14 7.35 33.69 8.18
C GLN A 14 6.75 32.72 9.21
N SER A 15 5.52 32.25 8.97
CA SER A 15 4.80 31.31 9.83
C SER A 15 5.08 29.84 9.49
N ALA A 16 5.85 29.56 8.44
CA ALA A 16 6.09 28.21 7.97
C ALA A 16 7.18 27.51 8.81
N PRO A 17 6.94 26.28 9.32
CA PRO A 17 7.94 25.58 10.10
C PRO A 17 9.13 25.17 9.21
N ASP A 18 10.33 25.58 9.60
CA ASP A 18 11.56 25.10 8.95
C ASP A 18 11.97 23.75 9.53
N LYS A 19 11.79 22.69 8.74
CA LYS A 19 12.21 21.34 9.11
C LYS A 19 13.43 20.96 8.28
N ASN A 20 14.60 20.89 8.91
CA ASN A 20 15.85 20.41 8.30
C ASN A 20 16.28 21.20 7.04
N GLY A 21 16.07 22.52 7.00
CA GLY A 21 16.50 23.39 5.91
C GLY A 21 15.69 23.26 4.63
N THR A 22 14.49 22.66 4.69
CA THR A 22 13.57 22.61 3.55
C THR A 22 13.00 23.99 3.21
N LEU A 23 12.81 24.85 4.21
CA LEU A 23 12.31 26.21 4.00
C LEU A 23 13.32 27.04 3.20
N TYR A 24 14.60 26.98 3.59
CA TYR A 24 15.68 27.67 2.88
C TYR A 24 15.80 27.23 1.41
N ARG A 25 15.71 25.91 1.14
CA ARG A 25 15.76 25.38 -0.23
C ARG A 25 14.57 25.83 -1.07
N TYR A 26 13.39 25.94 -0.44
CA TYR A 26 12.19 26.43 -1.11
C TYR A 26 12.29 27.92 -1.41
N LYS A 27 12.65 28.74 -0.40
CA LYS A 27 12.89 30.18 -0.56
C LYS A 27 13.89 30.47 -1.68
N ARG A 28 15.02 29.75 -1.69
CA ARG A 28 16.03 29.89 -2.75
C ARG A 28 15.48 29.53 -4.14
N ARG A 29 14.72 28.44 -4.25
CA ARG A 29 14.10 28.05 -5.53
C ARG A 29 13.11 29.09 -6.04
N VAL A 30 12.26 29.63 -5.17
CA VAL A 30 11.29 30.67 -5.53
C VAL A 30 12.01 31.96 -5.93
N LEU A 31 13.06 32.34 -5.21
CA LEU A 31 13.90 33.49 -5.53
C LEU A 31 14.55 33.33 -6.92
N ASP A 32 15.14 32.16 -7.21
CA ASP A 32 15.73 31.86 -8.52
C ASP A 32 14.68 31.92 -9.65
N GLN A 33 13.44 31.49 -9.39
CA GLN A 33 12.33 31.59 -10.35
C GLN A 33 11.87 33.04 -10.58
N MET A 34 11.68 33.80 -9.51
CA MET A 34 11.28 35.21 -9.58
C MET A 34 12.34 36.08 -10.26
N THR A 35 13.63 35.81 -9.99
CA THR A 35 14.76 36.52 -10.63
C THR A 35 14.90 36.18 -12.11
N ALA A 36 14.73 34.91 -12.50
CA ALA A 36 14.71 34.52 -13.91
C ALA A 36 13.54 35.18 -14.65
N ARG A 37 12.36 35.20 -14.03
CA ARG A 37 11.16 35.81 -14.62
C ARG A 37 11.26 37.34 -14.69
N ALA A 38 11.84 37.98 -13.68
CA ALA A 38 12.18 39.39 -13.70
C ALA A 38 13.10 39.74 -14.88
N ALA A 39 14.12 38.91 -15.14
CA ALA A 39 15.03 39.11 -16.27
C ALA A 39 14.30 39.00 -17.62
N GLU A 40 13.41 38.01 -17.79
CA GLU A 40 12.59 37.86 -19.01
C GLU A 40 11.67 39.06 -19.26
N VAL A 41 10.95 39.53 -18.23
CA VAL A 41 10.02 40.65 -18.34
C VAL A 41 10.76 41.97 -18.59
N THR A 42 11.94 42.13 -17.99
CA THR A 42 12.82 43.29 -18.24
C THR A 42 13.35 43.28 -19.68
N HIS A 43 13.72 42.10 -20.19
CA HIS A 43 14.13 41.92 -21.59
C HIS A 43 12.98 42.17 -22.59
N ALA A 44 11.74 41.91 -22.20
CA ALA A 44 10.53 42.20 -22.99
C ALA A 44 10.18 43.70 -23.05
N GLY A 45 10.93 44.56 -22.36
CA GLY A 45 10.83 46.02 -22.46
C GLY A 45 10.13 46.69 -21.27
N LEU A 46 9.73 45.94 -20.24
CA LEU A 46 9.15 46.50 -19.02
C LEU A 46 10.27 47.03 -18.11
N ARG A 47 10.36 48.35 -17.95
CA ARG A 47 11.44 49.02 -17.19
C ARG A 47 10.98 49.63 -15.85
N ASP A 48 9.68 49.61 -15.57
CA ASP A 48 9.15 50.15 -14.31
C ASP A 48 9.25 49.09 -13.20
N ASP A 49 10.17 49.34 -12.25
CA ASP A 49 10.44 48.48 -11.10
C ASP A 49 9.20 48.18 -10.24
N LYS A 50 8.27 49.14 -10.10
CA LYS A 50 7.06 48.93 -9.29
C LYS A 50 6.07 48.01 -9.97
N VAL A 51 5.87 48.20 -11.27
CA VAL A 51 4.97 47.37 -12.09
C VAL A 51 5.54 45.96 -12.23
N LEU A 52 6.86 45.84 -12.43
CA LEU A 52 7.55 44.55 -12.39
C LEU A 52 7.29 43.83 -11.07
N THR A 53 7.30 44.59 -9.97
CA THR A 53 7.13 44.03 -8.62
C THR A 53 5.74 43.48 -8.38
N ASP A 54 4.74 44.28 -8.71
CA ASP A 54 3.34 43.92 -8.53
C ASP A 54 2.96 42.73 -9.43
N LEU A 55 3.50 42.70 -10.66
CA LEU A 55 3.25 41.63 -11.63
C LEU A 55 3.82 40.29 -11.16
N LEU A 56 5.05 40.29 -10.63
CA LEU A 56 5.67 39.09 -10.04
C LEU A 56 4.97 38.64 -8.76
N ILE A 57 4.53 39.55 -7.88
CA ILE A 57 3.75 39.20 -6.68
C ILE A 57 2.41 38.55 -7.10
N SER A 58 1.77 39.08 -8.15
CA SER A 58 0.52 38.54 -8.68
C SER A 58 0.66 37.16 -9.35
N GLU A 59 1.84 36.85 -9.90
CA GLU A 59 2.15 35.56 -10.55
C GLU A 59 2.43 34.47 -9.51
N PHE A 60 2.81 34.86 -8.27
CA PHE A 60 3.04 33.96 -7.15
C PHE A 60 2.19 34.35 -5.91
N PRO A 61 0.85 34.19 -5.95
CA PRO A 61 -0.01 34.58 -4.83
C PRO A 61 0.03 33.59 -3.66
N ASP A 62 0.15 32.27 -3.92
CA ASP A 62 0.01 31.22 -2.90
C ASP A 62 1.33 30.50 -2.59
N LEU A 63 2.31 31.21 -2.02
CA LEU A 63 3.61 30.63 -1.65
C LEU A 63 3.49 29.58 -0.52
N SER A 64 2.55 29.74 0.40
CA SER A 64 2.36 28.79 1.51
C SER A 64 1.88 27.42 1.02
N ASP A 65 0.96 27.40 0.07
CA ASP A 65 0.46 26.18 -0.55
C ASP A 65 1.52 25.54 -1.45
N GLY A 66 2.30 26.37 -2.16
CA GLY A 66 3.48 25.92 -2.89
C GLY A 66 4.52 25.26 -1.98
N TYR A 67 4.78 25.83 -0.79
CA TYR A 67 5.67 25.25 0.21
C TYR A 67 5.14 23.92 0.74
N ALA A 68 3.83 23.82 1.02
CA ALA A 68 3.21 22.58 1.47
C ALA A 68 3.35 21.45 0.43
N ARG A 69 3.15 21.77 -0.85
CA ARG A 69 3.36 20.83 -1.98
C ARG A 69 4.83 20.42 -2.09
N PHE A 70 5.75 21.37 -2.01
CA PHE A 70 7.19 21.09 -2.03
C PHE A 70 7.63 20.18 -0.86
N CYS A 71 7.14 20.45 0.36
CA CYS A 71 7.39 19.57 1.51
C CYS A 71 6.77 18.18 1.35
N ALA A 72 5.64 18.04 0.65
CA ALA A 72 5.06 16.73 0.36
C ALA A 72 5.90 15.96 -0.68
N GLU A 73 6.43 16.64 -1.68
CA GLU A 73 7.31 16.07 -2.70
C GLU A 73 8.68 15.68 -2.14
N ASP A 74 9.35 16.54 -1.37
CA ASP A 74 10.65 16.23 -0.75
C ASP A 74 10.51 15.04 0.21
N ARG A 75 9.39 14.94 0.95
CA ARG A 75 9.10 13.77 1.78
C ARG A 75 8.95 12.49 0.95
N LYS A 76 8.27 12.54 -0.20
CA LYS A 76 8.13 11.39 -1.12
C LYS A 76 9.49 10.99 -1.69
N GLU A 77 10.31 11.96 -2.10
CA GLU A 77 11.63 11.71 -2.68
C GLU A 77 12.60 11.14 -1.64
N ARG A 78 12.64 11.70 -0.43
CA ARG A 78 13.45 11.16 0.68
C ARG A 78 13.02 9.74 1.04
N ARG A 79 11.71 9.46 1.12
CA ARG A 79 11.21 8.09 1.33
C ARG A 79 11.67 7.16 0.22
N LYS A 80 11.59 7.57 -1.05
CA LYS A 80 12.06 6.76 -2.19
C LYS A 80 13.56 6.48 -2.10
N LYS A 81 14.38 7.49 -1.76
CA LYS A 81 15.82 7.33 -1.54
C LYS A 81 16.12 6.40 -0.37
N LEU A 82 15.38 6.51 0.73
CA LEU A 82 15.55 5.65 1.91
C LEU A 82 15.18 4.20 1.59
N VAL A 83 14.05 3.96 0.92
CA VAL A 83 13.65 2.62 0.46
C VAL A 83 14.70 2.03 -0.48
N ASN A 84 15.24 2.82 -1.42
CA ASN A 84 16.31 2.35 -2.30
C ASN A 84 17.60 1.99 -1.55
N LYS A 85 18.00 2.80 -0.56
CA LYS A 85 19.16 2.50 0.29
C LYS A 85 18.94 1.24 1.13
N VAL A 86 17.76 1.10 1.72
CA VAL A 86 17.35 -0.09 2.48
C VAL A 86 17.30 -1.32 1.58
N MET A 87 16.87 -1.21 0.32
CA MET A 87 16.92 -2.34 -0.61
C MET A 87 18.34 -2.77 -0.96
N LEU A 88 19.27 -1.81 -1.13
CA LEU A 88 20.65 -2.12 -1.53
C LEU A 88 21.50 -2.68 -0.37
N PHE A 89 21.38 -2.09 0.82
CA PHE A 89 22.21 -2.44 1.97
C PHE A 89 21.46 -3.21 3.07
N GLY A 90 20.13 -3.28 3.01
CA GLY A 90 19.33 -3.85 4.08
C GLY A 90 19.48 -5.37 4.18
N THR A 91 19.50 -6.10 3.06
CA THR A 91 19.68 -7.56 3.11
C THR A 91 20.98 -7.99 3.78
N PRO A 92 22.17 -7.49 3.39
CA PRO A 92 23.42 -7.87 4.06
C PRO A 92 23.49 -7.35 5.50
N ALA A 93 23.03 -6.13 5.77
CA ALA A 93 23.03 -5.58 7.14
C ALA A 93 22.11 -6.38 8.07
N LEU A 94 20.93 -6.78 7.60
CA LEU A 94 19.99 -7.60 8.33
C LEU A 94 20.53 -9.01 8.55
N ALA A 95 21.18 -9.62 7.55
CA ALA A 95 21.81 -10.92 7.71
C ALA A 95 22.88 -10.91 8.82
N VAL A 96 23.74 -9.88 8.85
CA VAL A 96 24.75 -9.71 9.91
C VAL A 96 24.08 -9.47 11.27
N LEU A 97 23.07 -8.61 11.33
CA LEU A 97 22.34 -8.32 12.57
C LEU A 97 21.63 -9.56 13.13
N LEU A 98 20.96 -10.34 12.28
CA LEU A 98 20.32 -11.58 12.67
C LEU A 98 21.33 -12.64 13.11
N LEU A 99 22.49 -12.72 12.45
CA LEU A 99 23.57 -13.62 12.86
C LEU A 99 24.11 -13.25 14.25
N VAL A 100 24.35 -11.96 14.49
CA VAL A 100 24.79 -11.48 15.81
C VAL A 100 23.73 -11.78 16.87
N LEU A 101 22.46 -11.46 16.61
CA LEU A 101 21.37 -11.76 17.54
C LEU A 101 21.22 -13.25 17.80
N PHE A 102 21.27 -14.08 16.75
CA PHE A 102 21.22 -15.53 16.86
C PHE A 102 22.36 -16.05 17.75
N LEU A 103 23.60 -15.64 17.49
CA LEU A 103 24.76 -16.09 18.28
C LEU A 103 24.68 -15.58 19.72
N SER A 104 24.41 -14.28 19.92
CA SER A 104 24.31 -13.69 21.25
C SER A 104 23.25 -14.39 22.11
N VAL A 105 22.04 -14.59 21.58
CA VAL A 105 20.97 -15.25 22.34
C VAL A 105 21.29 -16.74 22.54
N SER A 106 21.86 -17.42 21.54
CA SER A 106 22.23 -18.85 21.67
C SER A 106 23.28 -19.08 22.75
N PHE A 107 24.32 -18.25 22.82
CA PHE A 107 25.35 -18.34 23.85
C PHE A 107 24.87 -17.95 25.25
N LEU A 108 23.91 -17.03 25.36
CA LEU A 108 23.38 -16.60 26.65
C LEU A 108 22.35 -17.58 27.25
N THR A 109 21.66 -18.34 26.41
CA THR A 109 20.52 -19.17 26.84
C THR A 109 20.71 -20.67 26.66
N ASP A 110 21.79 -21.10 25.97
CA ASP A 110 22.06 -22.48 25.54
C ASP A 110 20.89 -23.16 24.79
N ALA A 111 19.87 -22.39 24.38
CA ALA A 111 18.63 -22.87 23.80
C ALA A 111 18.70 -22.91 22.27
N TRP A 112 19.73 -23.55 21.72
CA TRP A 112 19.99 -23.67 20.27
C TRP A 112 18.78 -24.11 19.44
N ARG A 113 17.88 -24.91 20.04
CA ARG A 113 16.64 -25.39 19.42
C ARG A 113 15.62 -24.28 19.13
N LEU A 114 15.63 -23.18 19.90
CA LEU A 114 14.67 -22.09 19.74
C LEU A 114 15.29 -20.89 19.05
N THR A 115 16.59 -20.65 19.25
CA THR A 115 17.25 -19.45 18.76
C THR A 115 17.41 -19.39 17.25
N TRP A 116 17.46 -20.54 16.54
CA TRP A 116 17.47 -20.56 15.07
C TRP A 116 16.22 -19.90 14.47
N LEU A 117 15.10 -19.88 15.20
CA LEU A 117 13.87 -19.21 14.80
C LEU A 117 14.12 -17.71 14.57
N ILE A 118 14.99 -17.07 15.36
CA ILE A 118 15.37 -15.65 15.18
C ILE A 118 15.90 -15.43 13.77
N PHE A 119 16.72 -16.36 13.29
CA PHE A 119 17.29 -16.29 11.95
C PHE A 119 16.23 -16.57 10.89
N ALA A 120 15.47 -17.66 11.01
CA ALA A 120 14.46 -18.05 10.04
C ALA A 120 13.32 -17.02 9.90
N ASP A 121 12.70 -16.61 11.01
CA ASP A 121 11.64 -15.59 11.01
C ASP A 121 12.16 -14.23 10.59
N GLY A 122 13.39 -13.88 10.97
CA GLY A 122 14.02 -12.64 10.54
C GLY A 122 14.11 -12.55 9.01
N PHE A 123 14.50 -13.64 8.34
CA PHE A 123 14.50 -13.71 6.87
C PHE A 123 13.11 -13.78 6.26
N LEU A 124 12.17 -14.50 6.87
CA LEU A 124 10.78 -14.55 6.39
C LEU A 124 10.12 -13.17 6.45
N LEU A 125 10.25 -12.44 7.56
CA LEU A 125 9.75 -11.06 7.69
C LEU A 125 10.43 -10.11 6.71
N TRP A 126 11.73 -10.29 6.47
CA TRP A 126 12.44 -9.53 5.44
C TRP A 126 11.90 -9.85 4.03
N ALA A 127 11.61 -11.11 3.72
CA ALA A 127 10.99 -11.51 2.47
C ALA A 127 9.59 -10.90 2.31
N VAL A 128 8.76 -10.92 3.36
CA VAL A 128 7.45 -10.26 3.38
C VAL A 128 7.59 -8.76 3.07
N PHE A 129 8.56 -8.09 3.69
CA PHE A 129 8.85 -6.67 3.42
C PHE A 129 9.23 -6.43 1.95
N LEU A 130 10.16 -7.23 1.40
CA LEU A 130 10.58 -7.11 0.01
C LEU A 130 9.43 -7.35 -0.97
N LEU A 131 8.62 -8.37 -0.72
CA LEU A 131 7.45 -8.68 -1.52
C LEU A 131 6.42 -7.55 -1.46
N GLY A 132 6.17 -6.97 -0.27
CA GLY A 132 5.29 -5.81 -0.11
C GLY A 132 5.75 -4.58 -0.90
N VAL A 133 7.05 -4.27 -0.89
CA VAL A 133 7.59 -3.19 -1.75
C VAL A 133 7.46 -3.55 -3.23
N GLY A 134 7.65 -4.82 -3.59
CA GLY A 134 7.36 -5.36 -4.92
C GLY A 134 5.92 -5.07 -5.36
N VAL A 135 4.93 -5.48 -4.55
CA VAL A 135 3.50 -5.25 -4.81
C VAL A 135 3.24 -3.77 -5.05
N ALA A 136 3.76 -2.87 -4.22
CA ALA A 136 3.58 -1.42 -4.39
C ALA A 136 4.16 -0.91 -5.72
N ARG A 137 5.36 -1.37 -6.11
CA ARG A 137 6.00 -0.98 -7.38
C ARG A 137 5.26 -1.53 -8.60
N PHE A 138 4.88 -2.80 -8.58
CA PHE A 138 4.15 -3.43 -9.69
C PHE A 138 2.73 -2.87 -9.84
N THR A 139 2.08 -2.51 -8.74
CA THR A 139 0.75 -1.86 -8.75
C THR A 139 0.80 -0.44 -9.32
N ALA A 140 1.91 0.28 -9.12
CA ALA A 140 2.11 1.61 -9.69
C ALA A 140 2.44 1.58 -11.20
N MET A 141 2.82 0.42 -11.74
CA MET A 141 3.05 0.22 -13.17
C MET A 141 1.74 -0.04 -13.93
N ARG A 142 1.82 -0.20 -15.26
CA ARG A 142 0.66 -0.43 -16.14
C ARG A 142 -0.24 -1.56 -15.63
N ARG A 143 -1.55 -1.49 -15.95
CA ARG A 143 -2.57 -2.47 -15.51
C ARG A 143 -2.22 -3.94 -15.82
N LEU A 144 -1.35 -4.20 -16.80
CA LEU A 144 -0.89 -5.53 -17.16
C LEU A 144 -0.04 -6.20 -16.07
N MET A 145 0.49 -5.44 -15.10
CA MET A 145 1.30 -5.93 -13.98
C MET A 145 0.47 -6.28 -12.72
N HIS A 146 -0.84 -5.99 -12.70
CA HIS A 146 -1.73 -6.38 -11.60
C HIS A 146 -1.76 -7.88 -11.29
N PRO A 147 -1.76 -8.83 -12.25
CA PRO A 147 -1.71 -10.26 -11.92
C PRO A 147 -0.41 -10.63 -11.20
N ILE A 148 0.72 -10.05 -11.61
CA ILE A 148 2.01 -10.27 -10.94
C ILE A 148 1.96 -9.72 -9.51
N ALA A 149 1.43 -8.52 -9.32
CA ALA A 149 1.26 -7.94 -7.98
C ALA A 149 0.39 -8.82 -7.06
N ARG A 150 -0.64 -9.49 -7.60
CA ARG A 150 -1.47 -10.45 -6.85
C ARG A 150 -0.70 -11.69 -6.42
N VAL A 151 0.10 -12.26 -7.32
CA VAL A 151 0.94 -13.42 -6.98
C VAL A 151 1.97 -13.04 -5.91
N LEU A 152 2.60 -11.87 -6.01
CA LEU A 152 3.51 -11.38 -4.96
C LEU A 152 2.80 -11.15 -3.63
N LEU A 153 1.56 -10.65 -3.66
CA LEU A 153 0.75 -10.46 -2.45
C LEU A 153 0.43 -11.82 -1.79
N ALA A 154 0.01 -12.80 -2.59
CA ALA A 154 -0.26 -14.15 -2.11
C ALA A 154 0.99 -14.81 -1.50
N LEU A 155 2.14 -14.63 -2.15
CA LEU A 155 3.42 -15.11 -1.63
C LEU A 155 3.81 -14.42 -0.32
N ALA A 156 3.56 -13.11 -0.20
CA ALA A 156 3.83 -12.37 1.03
C ALA A 156 2.98 -12.86 2.19
N VAL A 157 1.69 -13.12 1.96
CA VAL A 157 0.80 -13.70 2.98
C VAL A 157 1.29 -15.08 3.41
N MET A 158 1.64 -15.96 2.46
CA MET A 158 2.17 -17.30 2.78
C MET A 158 3.49 -17.27 3.55
N CYS A 159 4.39 -16.34 3.23
CA CYS A 159 5.63 -16.16 4.00
C CYS A 159 5.33 -15.69 5.44
N ALA A 160 4.35 -14.80 5.62
CA ALA A 160 3.92 -14.36 6.95
C ALA A 160 3.27 -15.50 7.74
N ASP A 161 2.39 -16.30 7.12
CA ASP A 161 1.77 -17.46 7.76
C ASP A 161 2.80 -18.52 8.13
N THR A 162 3.83 -18.71 7.30
CA THR A 162 4.94 -19.62 7.62
C THR A 162 5.70 -19.14 8.84
N ALA A 163 5.95 -17.84 8.99
CA ALA A 163 6.59 -17.29 10.20
C ALA A 163 5.72 -17.53 11.44
N VAL A 164 4.42 -17.22 11.35
CA VAL A 164 3.46 -17.48 12.45
C VAL A 164 3.41 -18.97 12.80
N PHE A 165 3.40 -19.86 11.79
CA PHE A 165 3.44 -21.30 11.97
C PHE A 165 4.68 -21.75 12.75
N LEU A 166 5.87 -21.28 12.36
CA LEU A 166 7.11 -21.66 13.04
C LEU A 166 7.14 -21.19 14.50
N VAL A 167 6.67 -19.97 14.77
CA VAL A 167 6.52 -19.45 16.14
C VAL A 167 5.57 -20.33 16.94
N VAL A 168 4.36 -20.56 16.44
CA VAL A 168 3.35 -21.36 17.16
C VAL A 168 3.86 -22.78 17.40
N LEU A 169 4.44 -23.43 16.40
CA LEU A 169 4.99 -24.77 16.53
C LEU A 169 6.09 -24.85 17.61
N MET A 170 7.00 -23.89 17.65
CA MET A 170 8.12 -23.89 18.59
C MET A 170 7.74 -23.53 20.03
N PHE A 171 6.82 -22.58 20.23
CA PHE A 171 6.45 -22.11 21.58
C PHE A 171 5.36 -22.96 22.22
N THR A 172 4.42 -23.48 21.45
CA THR A 172 3.25 -24.20 21.98
C THR A 172 3.34 -25.71 21.80
N GLY A 173 4.16 -26.18 20.84
CA GLY A 173 4.21 -27.59 20.48
C GLY A 173 2.86 -28.15 20.01
N LEU A 174 1.89 -27.29 19.67
CA LEU A 174 0.55 -27.70 19.29
C LEU A 174 0.59 -28.59 18.05
N SER A 175 0.11 -29.83 18.20
CA SER A 175 -0.06 -30.77 17.09
C SER A 175 -1.01 -30.22 16.01
N ALA A 176 -1.91 -29.31 16.38
CA ALA A 176 -2.84 -28.63 15.48
C ALA A 176 -2.29 -27.34 14.84
N ALA A 177 -0.99 -27.03 14.97
CA ALA A 177 -0.39 -25.84 14.35
C ALA A 177 -0.58 -25.79 12.82
N TRP A 178 -0.81 -26.94 12.17
CA TRP A 178 -1.11 -27.03 10.73
C TRP A 178 -2.34 -26.20 10.30
N VAL A 179 -3.26 -25.87 11.22
CA VAL A 179 -4.45 -25.03 10.96
C VAL A 179 -4.09 -23.64 10.43
N ILE A 180 -2.86 -23.18 10.69
CA ILE A 180 -2.35 -21.90 10.20
C ILE A 180 -2.24 -21.87 8.67
N PHE A 181 -1.96 -23.00 8.00
CA PHE A 181 -1.86 -23.02 6.53
C PHE A 181 -3.22 -22.84 5.83
N PRO A 182 -4.30 -23.57 6.19
CA PRO A 182 -5.64 -23.27 5.68
C PRO A 182 -6.09 -21.84 6.02
N ALA A 183 -5.80 -21.35 7.22
CA ALA A 183 -6.08 -19.96 7.60
C ALA A 183 -5.34 -18.96 6.70
N GLY A 184 -4.09 -19.28 6.34
CA GLY A 184 -3.29 -18.50 5.41
C GLY A 184 -3.85 -18.44 3.99
N VAL A 185 -4.40 -19.55 3.49
CA VAL A 185 -5.12 -19.56 2.21
C VAL A 185 -6.32 -18.60 2.25
N VAL A 186 -7.09 -18.61 3.34
CA VAL A 186 -8.17 -17.62 3.55
C VAL A 186 -7.61 -16.19 3.61
N GLY A 187 -6.46 -16.01 4.27
CA GLY A 187 -5.71 -14.75 4.31
C GLY A 187 -5.36 -14.23 2.91
N ILE A 188 -4.95 -15.09 1.97
CA ILE A 188 -4.68 -14.69 0.57
C ILE A 188 -5.96 -14.12 -0.06
N LEU A 189 -7.09 -14.79 0.11
CA LEU A 189 -8.37 -14.36 -0.48
C LEU A 189 -8.80 -13.00 0.08
N LEU A 190 -8.64 -12.79 1.39
CA LEU A 190 -8.90 -11.51 2.04
C LEU A 190 -7.96 -10.41 1.54
N ALA A 191 -6.67 -10.70 1.44
CA ALA A 191 -5.69 -9.75 0.93
C ALA A 191 -5.98 -9.37 -0.53
N ASP A 192 -6.36 -10.34 -1.38
CA ASP A 192 -6.73 -10.09 -2.76
C ASP A 192 -8.06 -9.32 -2.89
N ALA A 193 -9.03 -9.57 -1.99
CA ALA A 193 -10.26 -8.80 -1.90
C ALA A 193 -9.97 -7.32 -1.58
N VAL A 194 -9.12 -7.05 -0.57
CA VAL A 194 -8.68 -5.69 -0.24
C VAL A 194 -7.95 -5.06 -1.42
N TYR A 195 -7.07 -5.81 -2.09
CA TYR A 195 -6.37 -5.33 -3.29
C TYR A 195 -7.32 -4.96 -4.43
N ALA A 196 -8.34 -5.78 -4.69
CA ALA A 196 -9.40 -5.50 -5.68
C ALA A 196 -10.24 -4.26 -5.30
N GLN A 197 -10.43 -4.03 -3.99
CA GLN A 197 -11.12 -2.85 -3.47
C GLN A 197 -10.30 -1.57 -3.64
N VAL A 198 -9.00 -1.61 -3.39
CA VAL A 198 -8.10 -0.46 -3.58
C VAL A 198 -7.96 -0.12 -5.07
N THR A 199 -7.88 -1.13 -5.94
CA THR A 199 -7.61 -0.94 -7.39
C THR A 199 -8.85 -0.67 -8.26
N ARG A 200 -10.06 -0.52 -7.69
CA ARG A 200 -11.30 -0.21 -8.45
C ARG A 200 -11.58 -1.12 -9.65
N GLN A 201 -11.28 -2.42 -9.52
CA GLN A 201 -11.57 -3.38 -10.59
C GLN A 201 -13.08 -3.53 -10.83
N LYS A 202 -13.49 -3.57 -12.12
CA LYS A 202 -14.90 -3.71 -12.52
C LYS A 202 -15.50 -5.11 -12.27
N LEU A 203 -14.66 -6.15 -12.15
CA LEU A 203 -15.07 -7.56 -12.00
C LEU A 203 -14.95 -8.09 -10.56
N ARG A 204 -15.17 -7.23 -9.55
CA ARG A 204 -15.07 -7.63 -8.12
C ARG A 204 -16.01 -8.76 -7.73
N ILE A 205 -17.24 -8.73 -8.24
CA ILE A 205 -18.30 -9.69 -7.89
C ILE A 205 -17.89 -11.12 -8.31
N VAL A 206 -17.21 -11.26 -9.46
CA VAL A 206 -16.73 -12.56 -9.95
C VAL A 206 -15.64 -13.14 -9.04
N ASN A 207 -14.76 -12.30 -8.49
CA ASN A 207 -13.73 -12.77 -7.56
C ASN A 207 -14.35 -13.25 -6.23
N TYR A 208 -15.37 -12.57 -5.72
CA TYR A 208 -16.06 -13.00 -4.50
C TYR A 208 -16.75 -14.37 -4.64
N LEU A 209 -17.28 -14.66 -5.84
CA LEU A 209 -17.85 -15.97 -6.19
C LEU A 209 -16.82 -17.12 -6.11
N VAL A 210 -15.54 -16.82 -6.35
CA VAL A 210 -14.49 -17.84 -6.23
C VAL A 210 -14.00 -17.94 -4.78
N TYR A 211 -14.01 -16.84 -4.03
CA TYR A 211 -13.49 -16.81 -2.67
C TYR A 211 -14.35 -17.60 -1.69
N ILE A 212 -15.68 -17.55 -1.82
CA ILE A 212 -16.60 -18.21 -0.88
C ILE A 212 -16.43 -19.74 -0.88
N PRO A 213 -16.44 -20.44 -2.03
CA PRO A 213 -16.20 -21.89 -2.08
C PRO A 213 -14.81 -22.28 -1.57
N VAL A 214 -13.77 -21.51 -1.90
CA VAL A 214 -12.40 -21.80 -1.45
C VAL A 214 -12.25 -21.58 0.06
N ALA A 215 -12.86 -20.54 0.63
CA ALA A 215 -12.86 -20.34 2.07
C ALA A 215 -13.63 -21.46 2.81
N ALA A 216 -14.75 -21.92 2.24
CA ALA A 216 -15.53 -23.01 2.79
C ALA A 216 -14.80 -24.35 2.78
N THR A 217 -14.01 -24.66 1.72
CA THR A 217 -13.18 -25.87 1.71
C THR A 217 -12.07 -25.81 2.75
N MET A 218 -11.41 -24.66 2.92
CA MET A 218 -10.41 -24.49 3.98
C MET A 218 -11.03 -24.64 5.38
N LEU A 219 -12.22 -24.07 5.60
CA LEU A 219 -12.96 -24.24 6.86
C LEU A 219 -13.33 -25.70 7.11
N PHE A 220 -13.79 -26.43 6.08
CA PHE A 220 -14.07 -27.86 6.18
C PHE A 220 -12.84 -28.66 6.59
N VAL A 221 -11.67 -28.40 5.97
CA VAL A 221 -10.41 -29.07 6.30
C VAL A 221 -10.02 -28.82 7.76
N VAL A 222 -10.19 -27.58 8.26
CA VAL A 222 -9.92 -27.24 9.67
C VAL A 222 -10.88 -27.98 10.61
N LEU A 223 -12.19 -27.91 10.36
CA LEU A 223 -13.20 -28.53 11.22
C LEU A 223 -13.11 -30.06 11.24
N GLY A 224 -12.84 -30.68 10.08
CA GLY A 224 -12.62 -32.11 9.96
C GLY A 224 -11.32 -32.54 10.64
N GLY A 225 -10.21 -31.84 10.40
CA GLY A 225 -8.92 -32.19 11.00
C GLY A 225 -8.87 -31.99 12.52
N LEU A 226 -9.63 -31.03 13.06
CA LEU A 226 -9.81 -30.84 14.50
C LEU A 226 -10.83 -31.81 15.13
N HIS A 227 -11.43 -32.71 14.34
CA HIS A 227 -12.47 -33.66 14.77
C HIS A 227 -13.71 -32.98 15.39
N LEU A 228 -13.93 -31.69 15.09
CA LEU A 228 -15.14 -30.96 15.51
C LEU A 228 -16.36 -31.37 14.68
N LEU A 229 -16.13 -31.81 13.44
CA LEU A 229 -17.13 -32.40 12.57
C LEU A 229 -16.62 -33.74 12.01
N PRO A 230 -17.49 -34.75 11.89
CA PRO A 230 -17.12 -35.99 11.22
C PRO A 230 -16.92 -35.72 9.72
N TRP A 231 -15.89 -36.35 9.15
CA TRP A 231 -15.51 -36.16 7.75
C TRP A 231 -16.60 -36.60 6.76
N SER A 232 -17.41 -37.60 7.13
CA SER A 232 -18.42 -38.21 6.27
C SER A 232 -19.67 -37.35 6.00
N PRO A 233 -20.22 -36.56 6.94
CA PRO A 233 -21.21 -35.54 6.61
C PRO A 233 -20.58 -34.16 6.32
N GLY A 234 -19.36 -33.91 6.79
CA GLY A 234 -18.75 -32.57 6.72
C GLY A 234 -18.50 -32.06 5.30
N TRP A 235 -18.36 -32.94 4.30
CA TRP A 235 -18.19 -32.54 2.90
C TRP A 235 -19.38 -31.73 2.37
N LEU A 236 -20.57 -31.84 2.98
CA LEU A 236 -21.76 -31.07 2.62
C LEU A 236 -21.60 -29.55 2.80
N LEU A 237 -20.62 -29.11 3.58
CA LEU A 237 -20.28 -27.69 3.72
C LEU A 237 -19.88 -27.04 2.38
N VAL A 238 -19.18 -27.79 1.53
CA VAL A 238 -18.68 -27.29 0.23
C VAL A 238 -19.81 -27.03 -0.76
N PRO A 239 -20.71 -27.98 -1.09
CA PRO A 239 -21.84 -27.71 -1.98
C PRO A 239 -22.82 -26.70 -1.39
N LEU A 240 -23.00 -26.67 -0.05
CA LEU A 240 -23.85 -25.67 0.59
C LEU A 240 -23.28 -24.26 0.42
N ALA A 241 -21.96 -24.07 0.56
CA ALA A 241 -21.32 -22.79 0.31
C ALA A 241 -21.48 -22.33 -1.15
N VAL A 242 -21.34 -23.25 -2.12
CA VAL A 242 -21.59 -22.95 -3.54
C VAL A 242 -23.04 -22.53 -3.78
N LEU A 243 -24.00 -23.16 -3.09
CA LEU A 243 -25.42 -22.83 -3.21
C LEU A 243 -25.72 -21.44 -2.64
N VAL A 244 -25.17 -21.10 -1.48
CA VAL A 244 -25.26 -19.75 -0.89
C VAL A 244 -24.66 -18.70 -1.81
N ASP A 245 -23.51 -19.02 -2.41
CA ASP A 245 -22.80 -18.12 -3.32
C ASP A 245 -23.59 -17.87 -4.62
N LEU A 246 -24.24 -18.91 -5.16
CA LEU A 246 -25.16 -18.79 -6.29
C LEU A 246 -26.37 -17.92 -5.95
N ILE A 247 -26.96 -18.06 -4.76
CA ILE A 247 -28.07 -17.22 -4.29
C ILE A 247 -27.62 -15.76 -4.19
N LEU A 248 -26.45 -15.49 -3.62
CA LEU A 248 -25.89 -14.13 -3.52
C LEU A 248 -25.66 -13.52 -4.90
N ALA A 249 -25.10 -14.28 -5.85
CA ALA A 249 -24.91 -13.82 -7.21
C ALA A 249 -26.23 -13.44 -7.88
N VAL A 250 -27.25 -14.30 -7.79
CA VAL A 250 -28.59 -14.04 -8.33
C VAL A 250 -29.22 -12.82 -7.67
N ALA A 251 -29.11 -12.67 -6.35
CA ALA A 251 -29.62 -11.52 -5.62
C ALA A 251 -28.97 -10.20 -6.06
N VAL A 252 -27.64 -10.19 -6.24
CA VAL A 252 -26.91 -9.01 -6.71
C VAL A 252 -27.27 -8.68 -8.16
N ILE A 253 -27.39 -9.68 -9.04
CA ILE A 253 -27.83 -9.47 -10.43
C ILE A 253 -29.26 -8.93 -10.46
N SER A 254 -30.17 -9.50 -9.68
CA SER A 254 -31.56 -9.05 -9.59
C SER A 254 -31.65 -7.61 -9.08
N ASN A 255 -30.86 -7.25 -8.07
CA ASN A 255 -30.82 -5.89 -7.54
C ASN A 255 -30.23 -4.91 -8.58
N ASN A 256 -29.13 -5.27 -9.25
CA ASN A 256 -28.56 -4.45 -10.33
C ASN A 256 -29.49 -4.31 -11.55
N ALA A 257 -30.27 -5.35 -11.86
CA ALA A 257 -31.27 -5.30 -12.93
C ALA A 257 -32.41 -4.35 -12.59
N LYS A 258 -32.82 -4.27 -11.31
CA LYS A 258 -33.81 -3.28 -10.83
C LYS A 258 -33.33 -1.83 -10.99
N TYR A 259 -32.04 -1.56 -10.84
CA TYR A 259 -31.48 -0.19 -11.00
C TYR A 259 -31.11 0.17 -12.44
N LYS A 260 -31.03 -0.80 -13.36
CA LYS A 260 -30.69 -0.55 -14.78
C LYS A 260 -31.92 -0.21 -15.63
N TYR A 261 -33.10 -0.14 -15.03
CA TYR A 261 -34.36 0.11 -15.72
C TYR A 261 -35.09 1.26 -15.03
N ASP A 262 -34.65 2.50 -15.28
CA ASP A 262 -35.50 3.69 -15.11
C ASP A 262 -36.14 3.99 -16.48
N PRO A 263 -37.41 3.60 -16.70
CA PRO A 263 -38.17 3.94 -17.90
C PRO A 263 -38.54 5.44 -17.99
N GLU A 264 -38.15 6.26 -17.00
CA GLU A 264 -38.39 7.71 -17.00
C GLU A 264 -37.69 8.43 -18.17
N VAL A 265 -36.62 7.86 -18.74
CA VAL A 265 -35.91 8.46 -19.87
C VAL A 265 -36.63 8.21 -21.21
N GLU A 266 -37.38 7.12 -21.39
CA GLU A 266 -38.15 6.89 -22.63
C GLU A 266 -39.44 7.73 -22.65
N GLN A 267 -40.09 7.96 -21.51
CA GLN A 267 -41.26 8.84 -21.43
C GLN A 267 -40.92 10.31 -21.77
N ALA A 268 -39.70 10.78 -21.48
CA ALA A 268 -39.26 12.11 -21.84
C ALA A 268 -38.95 12.30 -23.35
N TRP A 269 -38.86 11.21 -24.13
CA TRP A 269 -38.60 11.26 -25.58
C TRP A 269 -39.86 11.01 -26.41
N ASP A 270 -40.88 10.35 -25.87
CA ASP A 270 -42.19 10.20 -26.53
C ASP A 270 -43.13 11.41 -26.33
N GLU A 271 -42.76 12.37 -25.47
CA GLU A 271 -43.51 13.63 -25.25
C GLU A 271 -43.02 14.84 -26.07
N ASN A 272 -42.11 14.66 -27.05
CA ASN A 272 -41.64 15.73 -27.96
C ASN A 272 -42.00 15.47 -29.43
#